data_AF-A0ABC8S6E0-F1
#
_entry.id   AF-A0ABC8S6E0-F1
#
_cell.length_a   1.000
_cell.length_b   1.000
_cell.length_c   1.000
_cell.angle_alpha   90.00
_cell.angle_beta   90.00
_cell.angle_gamma   90.00
#
_symmetry.space_group_name_H-M   'P 1'
#
loop_
_entity.id
_entity.type
_entity.pdbx_description
1 polymer ?
#
loop_
_entity_poly.entity_id
_entity_poly.type
_entity_poly.pdbx_seq_one_letter_code
_entity_poly.pdbx_strand_id
1 'polypeptide(L)'
;MRETAPLAASQNMYENNPDAKYDGALSIGVPRELAGLHEAWLKHGQLPWRTLFQPAIKLAKEGFVVSLYLESAIVVCLTLGGSSSVWVVRDENKHDGKLQFEDADIVQSEQAVVALDDGRCSEIGVSMLSQGGHAVDAAVATTLCLGVVNPSANGIGGGSFMIVRSSSSSTT
;
A
#
# COMPACT_ATOMS: atom_id res chain seq x y z
N MET A 1 10.56 5.43 8.20
CA MET A 1 10.58 4.80 9.53
C MET A 1 10.49 3.30 9.41
N ARG A 2 11.42 2.58 10.04
CA ARG A 2 11.40 1.12 10.18
C ARG A 2 10.52 0.71 11.36
N GLU A 3 10.04 -0.52 11.37
CA GLU A 3 9.45 -1.20 12.52
C GLU A 3 10.43 -1.21 13.70
N THR A 4 9.94 -1.44 14.90
CA THR A 4 10.80 -1.55 16.09
C THR A 4 10.35 -2.67 17.00
N ALA A 5 11.33 -3.29 17.64
CA ALA A 5 11.06 -4.31 18.63
C ALA A 5 10.16 -3.75 19.75
N PRO A 6 9.13 -4.50 20.18
CA PRO A 6 8.31 -4.09 21.32
C PRO A 6 9.15 -4.03 22.60
N LEU A 7 8.69 -3.29 23.60
CA LEU A 7 9.39 -3.12 24.89
C LEU A 7 9.66 -4.47 25.60
N ALA A 8 8.78 -5.46 25.39
CA ALA A 8 8.91 -6.80 25.94
C ALA A 8 9.87 -7.71 25.17
N ALA A 9 10.49 -7.24 24.07
CA ALA A 9 11.47 -8.03 23.32
C ALA A 9 12.75 -8.21 24.15
N SER A 10 13.37 -9.39 24.00
CA SER A 10 14.62 -9.73 24.67
C SER A 10 15.60 -10.31 23.66
N GLN A 11 16.90 -10.20 23.92
CA GLN A 11 17.95 -10.71 23.03
C GLN A 11 17.81 -12.21 22.74
N ASN A 12 17.29 -12.95 23.71
CA ASN A 12 17.25 -14.41 23.72
C ASN A 12 15.86 -14.97 23.38
N MET A 13 14.92 -14.13 22.89
CA MET A 13 13.52 -14.51 22.69
C MET A 13 13.29 -15.66 21.69
N TYR A 14 14.30 -16.03 20.90
CA TYR A 14 14.25 -17.12 19.91
C TYR A 14 15.16 -18.31 20.24
N GLU A 15 15.88 -18.31 21.37
CA GLU A 15 16.84 -19.37 21.70
C GLU A 15 16.18 -20.75 21.83
N ASN A 16 15.00 -20.81 22.45
CA ASN A 16 14.28 -22.06 22.69
C ASN A 16 13.40 -22.48 21.50
N ASN A 17 13.06 -21.55 20.61
CA ASN A 17 12.24 -21.80 19.44
C ASN A 17 12.66 -20.88 18.28
N PRO A 18 13.62 -21.30 17.44
CA PRO A 18 14.06 -20.52 16.30
C PRO A 18 12.97 -20.27 15.26
N ASP A 19 11.97 -21.14 15.14
CA ASP A 19 10.90 -21.01 14.14
C ASP A 19 9.93 -19.86 14.46
N ALA A 20 9.84 -19.46 15.75
CA ALA A 20 9.06 -18.31 16.18
C ALA A 20 9.55 -16.96 15.60
N LYS A 21 10.72 -16.94 14.93
CA LYS A 21 11.20 -15.77 14.17
C LYS A 21 10.45 -15.55 12.87
N TYR A 22 9.88 -16.62 12.29
CA TYR A 22 9.16 -16.57 11.03
C TYR A 22 7.66 -16.48 11.29
N ASP A 23 7.16 -17.31 12.23
CA ASP A 23 5.72 -17.44 12.47
C ASP A 23 5.33 -17.14 13.92
N GLY A 24 4.23 -16.40 14.08
CA GLY A 24 3.60 -16.10 15.35
C GLY A 24 3.81 -14.66 15.83
N ALA A 25 3.26 -14.33 17.01
CA ALA A 25 3.25 -12.96 17.50
C ALA A 25 4.64 -12.39 17.81
N LEU A 26 5.63 -13.25 18.06
CA LEU A 26 6.99 -12.83 18.39
C LEU A 26 7.75 -12.27 17.18
N SER A 27 7.40 -12.70 15.95
CA SER A 27 8.02 -12.20 14.72
C SER A 27 7.52 -10.81 14.30
N ILE A 28 6.49 -10.27 14.99
CA ILE A 28 5.85 -9.00 14.65
C ILE A 28 6.52 -7.83 15.38
N GLY A 29 7.12 -6.92 14.61
CA GLY A 29 7.58 -5.62 15.11
C GLY A 29 6.44 -4.63 15.27
N VAL A 30 6.64 -3.56 16.05
CA VAL A 30 5.67 -2.46 16.19
C VAL A 30 5.56 -1.73 14.84
N PRO A 31 4.38 -1.73 14.19
CA PRO A 31 4.16 -1.05 12.92
C PRO A 31 4.43 0.46 13.02
N ARG A 32 5.04 1.04 11.98
CA ARG A 32 5.34 2.49 12.00
C ARG A 32 5.12 3.21 10.67
N GLU A 33 4.61 2.53 9.65
CA GLU A 33 4.30 3.17 8.38
C GLU A 33 3.31 4.33 8.52
N LEU A 34 2.15 4.11 9.15
CA LEU A 34 1.14 5.17 9.34
C LEU A 34 1.69 6.38 10.11
N ALA A 35 2.51 6.13 11.14
CA ALA A 35 3.17 7.21 11.87
C ALA A 35 4.14 7.96 10.95
N GLY A 36 4.86 7.28 10.07
CA GLY A 36 5.76 7.89 9.09
C GLY A 36 5.03 8.75 8.07
N LEU A 37 3.91 8.23 7.54
CA LEU A 37 3.04 8.96 6.62
C LEU A 37 2.43 10.20 7.28
N HIS A 38 1.98 10.08 8.52
CA HIS A 38 1.42 11.21 9.27
C HIS A 38 2.47 12.29 9.54
N GLU A 39 3.69 11.90 9.93
CA GLU A 39 4.80 12.84 10.11
C GLU A 39 5.19 13.54 8.80
N ALA A 40 5.16 12.83 7.66
CA ALA A 40 5.42 13.43 6.35
C ALA A 40 4.31 14.42 5.98
N TRP A 41 3.05 14.04 6.21
CA TRP A 41 1.89 14.89 5.97
C TRP A 41 1.89 16.15 6.86
N LEU A 42 2.27 16.05 8.13
CA LEU A 42 2.40 17.23 9.00
C LEU A 42 3.44 18.24 8.48
N LYS A 43 4.49 17.77 7.80
CA LYS A 43 5.57 18.63 7.29
C LYS A 43 5.31 19.18 5.89
N HIS A 44 4.65 18.41 5.04
CA HIS A 44 4.57 18.68 3.60
C HIS A 44 3.17 18.48 2.99
N GLY A 45 2.19 18.03 3.77
CA GLY A 45 0.82 17.82 3.33
C GLY A 45 0.08 19.14 3.13
N GLN A 46 -0.88 19.13 2.20
CA GLN A 46 -1.68 20.30 1.84
C GLN A 46 -3.18 19.99 1.94
N LEU A 47 -3.59 18.77 1.58
CA LEU A 47 -4.97 18.32 1.71
C LEU A 47 -5.31 17.87 3.14
N PRO A 48 -6.60 17.95 3.56
CA PRO A 48 -7.02 17.44 4.87
C PRO A 48 -6.74 15.93 4.99
N TRP A 49 -6.16 15.52 6.12
CA TRP A 49 -5.82 14.11 6.39
C TRP A 49 -6.98 13.15 6.11
N ARG A 50 -8.20 13.51 6.53
CA ARG A 50 -9.41 12.70 6.32
C ARG A 50 -9.70 12.42 4.84
N THR A 51 -9.40 13.37 3.96
CA THR A 51 -9.66 13.27 2.52
C THR A 51 -8.79 12.17 1.90
N LEU A 52 -7.54 12.04 2.35
CA LEU A 52 -6.58 11.06 1.83
C LEU A 52 -7.01 9.60 2.06
N PHE A 53 -7.86 9.37 3.08
CA PHE A 53 -8.37 8.04 3.43
C PHE A 53 -9.65 7.68 2.68
N GLN A 54 -10.39 8.66 2.14
CA GLN A 54 -11.69 8.40 1.51
C GLN A 54 -11.60 7.40 0.36
N PRO A 55 -10.61 7.47 -0.56
CA PRO A 55 -10.52 6.53 -1.66
C PRO A 55 -10.33 5.09 -1.18
N ALA A 56 -9.44 4.86 -0.21
CA ALA A 56 -9.18 3.54 0.35
C ALA A 56 -10.41 2.99 1.10
N ILE A 57 -11.09 3.83 1.88
CA ILE A 57 -12.34 3.46 2.58
C ILE A 57 -13.42 3.05 1.58
N LYS A 58 -13.56 3.81 0.48
CA LYS A 58 -14.53 3.51 -0.58
C LYS A 58 -14.24 2.15 -1.21
N LEU A 59 -13.01 1.91 -1.64
CA LEU A 59 -12.57 0.63 -2.22
C LEU A 59 -12.81 -0.54 -1.26
N ALA A 60 -12.51 -0.36 0.04
CA ALA A 60 -12.72 -1.40 1.03
C ALA A 60 -14.21 -1.71 1.31
N LYS A 61 -15.11 -0.73 1.12
CA LYS A 61 -16.56 -0.89 1.35
C LYS A 61 -17.30 -1.42 0.14
N GLU A 62 -16.98 -0.90 -1.03
CA GLU A 62 -17.67 -1.22 -2.29
C GLU A 62 -17.10 -2.48 -2.96
N GLY A 63 -15.87 -2.85 -2.59
CA GLY A 63 -15.15 -3.94 -3.24
C GLY A 63 -14.54 -3.50 -4.57
N PHE A 64 -13.72 -4.38 -5.15
CA PHE A 64 -13.04 -4.12 -6.41
C PHE A 64 -12.70 -5.44 -7.12
N VAL A 65 -12.52 -5.38 -8.44
CA VAL A 65 -12.06 -6.53 -9.22
C VAL A 65 -10.59 -6.78 -8.92
N VAL A 66 -10.27 -8.02 -8.52
CA VAL A 66 -8.95 -8.45 -8.09
C VAL A 66 -8.05 -8.72 -9.31
N SER A 67 -6.77 -8.34 -9.24
CA SER A 67 -5.80 -8.66 -10.30
C SER A 67 -5.34 -10.12 -10.23
N LEU A 68 -4.85 -10.67 -11.34
CA LEU A 68 -4.35 -12.06 -11.40
C LEU A 68 -3.26 -12.36 -10.35
N TYR A 69 -2.45 -11.36 -10.00
CA TYR A 69 -1.41 -11.49 -8.98
C TYR A 69 -2.02 -11.71 -7.59
N LEU A 70 -2.99 -10.87 -7.20
CA LEU A 70 -3.65 -11.01 -5.91
C LEU A 70 -4.55 -12.25 -5.88
N GLU A 71 -5.18 -12.63 -7.00
CA GLU A 71 -5.91 -13.92 -7.09
C GLU A 71 -4.98 -15.10 -6.77
N SER A 72 -3.80 -15.12 -7.39
CA SER A 72 -2.80 -16.18 -7.15
C SER A 72 -2.37 -16.21 -5.68
N ALA A 73 -2.13 -15.06 -5.07
CA ALA A 73 -1.78 -14.96 -3.65
C ALA A 73 -2.90 -15.47 -2.73
N ILE A 74 -4.16 -15.12 -3.03
CA ILE A 74 -5.33 -15.59 -2.27
C ILE A 74 -5.49 -17.10 -2.39
N VAL A 75 -5.38 -17.67 -3.60
CA VAL A 75 -5.50 -19.12 -3.84
C VAL A 75 -4.41 -19.89 -3.11
N VAL A 76 -3.16 -19.41 -3.15
CA VAL A 76 -2.06 -20.01 -2.40
C VAL A 76 -2.37 -19.98 -0.90
N CYS A 77 -2.84 -18.86 -0.37
CA CYS A 77 -3.16 -18.74 1.05
C CYS A 77 -4.32 -19.68 1.48
N LEU A 78 -5.36 -19.82 0.65
CA LEU A 78 -6.48 -20.73 0.88
C LEU A 78 -6.07 -22.21 0.80
N THR A 79 -5.18 -22.56 -0.13
CA THR A 79 -4.71 -23.95 -0.31
C THR A 79 -3.70 -24.39 0.76
N LEU A 80 -2.92 -23.45 1.31
CA LEU A 80 -1.98 -23.69 2.41
C LEU A 80 -2.63 -23.64 3.81
N GLY A 81 -3.97 -23.57 3.91
CA GLY A 81 -4.69 -23.65 5.18
C GLY A 81 -4.76 -22.34 5.97
N GLY A 82 -4.55 -21.19 5.31
CA GLY A 82 -4.78 -19.88 5.91
C GLY A 82 -6.26 -19.69 6.27
N SER A 83 -6.55 -19.37 7.54
CA SER A 83 -7.90 -19.01 7.99
C SER A 83 -8.20 -17.57 7.60
N SER A 84 -8.57 -17.36 6.34
CA SER A 84 -8.97 -16.07 5.82
C SER A 84 -10.48 -16.06 5.62
N SER A 85 -11.20 -15.18 6.33
CA SER A 85 -12.62 -14.90 6.08
C SER A 85 -12.78 -14.03 4.82
N VAL A 86 -12.24 -14.49 3.69
CA VAL A 86 -12.30 -13.78 2.41
C VAL A 86 -13.44 -14.37 1.59
N TRP A 87 -14.44 -13.56 1.30
CA TRP A 87 -15.52 -13.90 0.38
C TRP A 87 -15.06 -13.58 -1.04
N VAL A 88 -14.52 -14.57 -1.75
CA VAL A 88 -14.22 -14.45 -3.18
C VAL A 88 -15.47 -14.81 -3.97
N VAL A 89 -16.14 -13.79 -4.54
CA VAL A 89 -17.16 -14.02 -5.55
C VAL A 89 -16.44 -14.10 -6.90
N ARG A 90 -16.32 -15.32 -7.43
CA ARG A 90 -15.86 -15.52 -8.81
C ARG A 90 -17.00 -15.12 -9.73
N ASP A 91 -16.84 -14.01 -10.43
CA ASP A 91 -17.71 -13.68 -11.54
C ASP A 91 -17.42 -14.66 -12.69
N GLU A 92 -18.45 -15.34 -13.19
CA GLU A 92 -18.33 -16.30 -14.29
C GLU A 92 -18.12 -15.61 -15.65
N ASN A 93 -18.24 -14.27 -15.71
CA ASN A 93 -17.78 -13.48 -16.84
C ASN A 93 -16.26 -13.44 -16.84
N LYS A 94 -15.69 -14.54 -17.34
CA LYS A 94 -14.31 -14.62 -17.79
C LYS A 94 -13.94 -13.32 -18.50
N HIS A 95 -13.00 -12.58 -17.91
CA HIS A 95 -12.08 -11.83 -18.73
C HIS A 95 -11.19 -12.86 -19.45
N ASP A 96 -11.73 -13.48 -20.50
CA ASP A 96 -11.01 -14.21 -21.55
C ASP A 96 -10.10 -13.26 -22.36
N GLY A 97 -9.93 -12.01 -21.90
CA GLY A 97 -8.86 -11.15 -22.33
C GLY A 97 -7.55 -11.83 -22.01
N LYS A 98 -6.87 -12.32 -23.06
CA LYS A 98 -5.42 -12.41 -23.06
C LYS A 98 -4.87 -11.23 -22.26
N LEU A 99 -3.84 -11.44 -21.44
CA LEU A 99 -2.95 -10.36 -21.02
C LEU A 99 -2.47 -9.69 -22.30
N GLN A 100 -3.20 -8.66 -22.73
CA GLN A 100 -2.81 -7.81 -23.84
C GLN A 100 -1.73 -6.96 -23.21
N PHE A 101 -0.49 -7.36 -23.44
CA PHE A 101 0.63 -6.45 -23.33
C PHE A 101 0.44 -5.44 -24.47
N GLU A 102 -0.47 -4.49 -24.27
CA GLU A 102 -0.48 -3.27 -25.07
C GLU A 102 0.90 -2.64 -24.89
N ASP A 103 1.47 -2.18 -26.01
CA ASP A 103 2.76 -1.49 -26.01
C ASP A 103 2.79 -0.48 -24.86
N ALA A 104 3.89 -0.43 -24.10
CA ALA A 104 3.96 0.39 -22.90
C ALA A 104 3.54 1.84 -23.20
N ASP A 105 2.32 2.20 -22.81
CA ASP A 105 1.80 3.54 -23.01
C ASP A 105 2.67 4.51 -22.22
N ILE A 106 3.39 5.35 -22.95
CA ILE A 106 4.25 6.36 -22.33
C ILE A 106 3.34 7.47 -21.81
N VAL A 107 3.07 7.45 -20.51
CA VAL A 107 2.36 8.54 -19.83
C VAL A 107 3.34 9.70 -19.61
N GLN A 108 3.07 10.84 -20.26
CA GLN A 108 3.83 12.08 -20.09
C GLN A 108 2.93 13.19 -19.53
N SER A 109 3.48 13.98 -18.63
CA SER A 109 2.81 15.15 -18.06
C SER A 109 3.85 16.21 -17.73
N GLU A 110 3.55 17.47 -18.06
CA GLU A 110 4.42 18.61 -17.73
C GLU A 110 4.33 19.00 -16.25
N GLN A 111 3.27 18.56 -15.54
CA GLN A 111 2.99 19.00 -14.18
C GLN A 111 3.36 17.95 -13.14
N ALA A 112 2.82 16.74 -13.28
CA ALA A 112 3.05 15.65 -12.35
C ALA A 112 2.68 14.29 -12.92
N VAL A 113 3.35 13.25 -12.43
CA VAL A 113 3.12 11.84 -12.76
C VAL A 113 3.09 11.04 -11.46
N VAL A 114 2.18 10.06 -11.38
CA VAL A 114 2.12 9.06 -10.31
C VAL A 114 2.19 7.68 -10.95
N ALA A 115 3.09 6.84 -10.47
CA ALA A 115 3.29 5.49 -10.99
C ALA A 115 3.23 4.47 -9.85
N LEU A 116 2.37 3.46 -9.99
CA LEU A 116 2.16 2.37 -9.04
C LEU A 116 1.85 1.08 -9.80
N ASP A 117 1.93 -0.04 -9.09
CA ASP A 117 1.62 -1.38 -9.63
C ASP A 117 0.15 -1.56 -10.04
N ASP A 118 -0.75 -0.71 -9.52
CA ASP A 118 -2.18 -0.71 -9.84
C ASP A 118 -2.61 0.65 -10.39
N GLY A 119 -3.14 0.64 -11.62
CA GLY A 119 -3.58 1.85 -12.32
C GLY A 119 -4.62 2.66 -11.54
N ARG A 120 -5.54 1.99 -10.81
CA ARG A 120 -6.58 2.66 -10.01
C ARG A 120 -5.99 3.46 -8.87
N CYS A 121 -4.94 2.93 -8.24
CA CYS A 121 -4.23 3.68 -7.21
C CYS A 121 -3.45 4.85 -7.84
N SER A 122 -2.90 4.70 -9.04
CA SER A 122 -2.22 5.79 -9.75
C SER A 122 -3.20 6.93 -10.05
N GLU A 123 -4.41 6.60 -10.52
CA GLU A 123 -5.50 7.55 -10.72
C GLU A 123 -5.92 8.27 -9.43
N ILE A 124 -6.00 7.55 -8.31
CA ILE A 124 -6.27 8.15 -6.99
C ILE A 124 -5.18 9.16 -6.63
N GLY A 125 -3.90 8.81 -6.83
CA GLY A 125 -2.78 9.72 -6.58
C GLY A 125 -2.85 10.97 -7.46
N VAL A 126 -3.11 10.79 -8.76
CA VAL A 126 -3.31 11.91 -9.70
C VAL A 126 -4.49 12.78 -9.24
N SER A 127 -5.60 12.20 -8.79
CA SER A 127 -6.76 12.95 -8.31
C SER A 127 -6.44 13.82 -7.09
N MET A 128 -5.53 13.39 -6.21
CA MET A 128 -5.06 14.22 -5.08
C MET A 128 -4.24 15.41 -5.58
N LEU A 129 -3.38 15.20 -6.57
CA LEU A 129 -2.61 16.28 -7.20
C LEU A 129 -3.52 17.27 -7.92
N SER A 130 -4.53 16.79 -8.65
CA SER A 130 -5.52 17.62 -9.33
C SER A 130 -6.38 18.46 -8.38
N GLN A 131 -6.53 18.02 -7.12
CA GLN A 131 -7.19 18.80 -6.06
C GLN A 131 -6.27 19.86 -5.43
N GLY A 132 -5.06 20.05 -5.99
CA GLY A 132 -4.07 20.97 -5.47
C GLY A 132 -3.33 20.42 -4.26
N GLY A 133 -3.24 19.10 -4.11
CA GLY A 133 -2.40 18.46 -3.10
C GLY A 133 -0.93 18.39 -3.52
N HIS A 134 -0.04 18.23 -2.55
CA HIS A 134 1.38 18.03 -2.80
C HIS A 134 1.69 16.56 -3.12
N ALA A 135 2.91 16.30 -3.59
CA ALA A 135 3.42 14.94 -3.83
C ALA A 135 3.28 14.02 -2.59
N VAL A 136 3.35 14.58 -1.38
CA VAL A 136 3.17 13.82 -0.13
C VAL A 136 1.70 13.41 0.07
N ASP A 137 0.73 14.27 -0.27
CA ASP A 137 -0.69 13.91 -0.18
C ASP A 137 -1.03 12.76 -1.13
N ALA A 138 -0.51 12.84 -2.36
CA ALA A 138 -0.64 11.78 -3.34
C ALA A 138 0.00 10.48 -2.81
N ALA A 139 1.24 10.54 -2.28
CA ALA A 139 1.92 9.37 -1.73
C ALA A 139 1.15 8.72 -0.57
N VAL A 140 0.55 9.51 0.32
CA VAL A 140 -0.26 8.97 1.43
C VAL A 140 -1.51 8.24 0.90
N ALA A 141 -2.25 8.89 0.00
CA ALA A 141 -3.48 8.29 -0.55
C ALA A 141 -3.19 7.01 -1.35
N THR A 142 -2.08 6.98 -2.09
CA THR A 142 -1.69 5.81 -2.89
C THR A 142 -1.21 4.66 -2.02
N THR A 143 -0.43 4.92 -0.96
CA THR A 143 -0.04 3.88 0.01
C THR A 143 -1.26 3.25 0.68
N LEU A 144 -2.24 4.06 1.07
CA LEU A 144 -3.51 3.55 1.64
C LEU A 144 -4.31 2.73 0.62
N CYS A 145 -4.33 3.16 -0.64
CA CYS A 145 -4.97 2.41 -1.73
C CYS A 145 -4.29 1.05 -1.95
N LEU A 146 -2.96 1.02 -2.06
CA LEU A 146 -2.18 -0.21 -2.23
C LEU A 146 -2.35 -1.19 -1.07
N GLY A 147 -2.49 -0.68 0.16
CA GLY A 147 -2.80 -1.53 1.32
C GLY A 147 -4.16 -2.24 1.22
N VAL A 148 -5.09 -1.72 0.41
CA VAL A 148 -6.40 -2.35 0.15
C VAL A 148 -6.34 -3.26 -1.08
N VAL A 149 -5.71 -2.79 -2.17
CA VAL A 149 -5.74 -3.53 -3.46
C VAL A 149 -4.66 -4.60 -3.58
N ASN A 150 -3.56 -4.49 -2.82
CA ASN A 150 -2.47 -5.45 -2.83
C ASN A 150 -1.88 -5.65 -1.41
N PRO A 151 -2.68 -6.19 -0.47
CA PRO A 151 -2.27 -6.38 0.92
C PRO A 151 -1.11 -7.39 1.08
N SER A 152 -0.90 -8.27 0.09
CA SER A 152 0.19 -9.26 0.11
C SER A 152 1.59 -8.65 -0.02
N ALA A 153 1.69 -7.47 -0.63
CA ALA A 153 2.97 -6.80 -0.88
C ALA A 153 3.06 -5.42 -0.18
N ASN A 154 1.92 -4.76 0.04
CA ASN A 154 1.85 -3.44 0.65
C ASN A 154 0.92 -3.52 1.85
N GLY A 155 1.35 -3.05 3.02
CA GLY A 155 0.50 -3.11 4.19
C GLY A 155 0.98 -2.17 5.27
N ILE A 156 0.01 -1.47 5.88
CA ILE A 156 0.19 -0.49 6.96
C ILE A 156 0.91 -1.04 8.21
N GLY A 157 1.10 -2.36 8.28
CA GLY A 157 1.79 -3.08 9.35
C GLY A 157 3.31 -2.95 9.30
N GLY A 158 3.88 -2.49 8.18
CA GLY A 158 5.32 -2.42 7.99
C GLY A 158 5.96 -1.07 8.36
N GLY A 159 7.11 -0.84 7.74
CA GLY A 159 7.81 0.44 7.70
C GLY A 159 8.03 0.93 6.27
N SER A 160 8.07 2.26 6.10
CA SER A 160 8.31 2.90 4.80
C SER A 160 9.32 4.03 4.94
N PHE A 161 10.00 4.42 3.87
CA PHE A 161 10.82 5.63 3.84
C PHE A 161 10.37 6.53 2.70
N MET A 162 10.47 7.84 2.90
CA MET A 162 10.07 8.84 1.91
C MET A 162 11.17 9.87 1.77
N ILE A 163 11.55 10.17 0.53
CA ILE A 163 12.47 11.26 0.21
C ILE A 163 11.63 12.38 -0.40
N VAL A 164 11.56 13.51 0.29
CA VAL A 164 10.78 14.66 -0.16
C VAL A 164 11.73 15.75 -0.61
N ARG A 165 11.57 16.21 -1.85
CA ARG A 165 12.25 17.39 -2.38
C ARG A 165 11.23 18.51 -2.52
N SER A 166 11.40 19.58 -1.75
CA SER A 166 10.60 20.79 -1.94
C SER A 166 11.22 21.68 -3.03
N SER A 167 10.39 22.25 -3.89
CA SER A 167 10.82 23.26 -4.88
C SER A 167 11.34 24.52 -4.19
N SER A 168 10.81 24.87 -3.01
CA SER A 168 11.21 26.08 -2.26
C SER A 168 12.64 26.04 -1.73
N SER A 169 13.16 24.84 -1.45
CA SER A 169 14.53 24.61 -0.97
C SER A 169 15.47 24.15 -2.09
N SER A 170 14.97 24.08 -3.33
CA SER A 170 15.72 23.54 -4.45
C SER A 170 16.55 24.67 -5.07
N THR A 171 17.76 24.88 -4.56
CA THR A 171 18.79 25.61 -5.31
C THR A 171 19.25 24.69 -6.45
N THR A 172 18.81 25.00 -7.66
CA THR A 172 19.33 24.38 -8.89
C THR A 172 20.78 24.80 -9.12
#